data_AF-A0A661YU55-F1
#
_entry.id   AF-A0A661YU55-F1
#
_cell.length_a   1.000
_cell.length_b   1.000
_cell.length_c   1.000
_cell.angle_alpha   90.00
_cell.angle_beta   90.00
_cell.angle_gamma   90.00
#
_symmetry.space_group_name_H-M   'P 1'
#
loop_
_entity.id
_entity.type
_entity.pdbx_description
1 polymer ?
#
loop_
_entity_poly.entity_id
_entity_poly.type
_entity_poly.pdbx_seq_one_letter_code
_entity_poly.pdbx_strand_id
1 'polypeptide(L)'
;LKANVTKAEGYITQLSDSLNFLSEIELLKNGKIDIIAFTSTAEIEALIKLTSTDLIDKQTVVCFGPYTGNNAKKLGLHPEYIGKKYSSFEDFVSGISDYLRKKK
;
A
#
# COMPACT_ATOMS: atom_id res chain seq x y z
N LEU A 1 -36.33 8.23 10.87
CA LEU A 1 -35.47 7.96 12.05
C LEU A 1 -34.18 8.75 11.91
N LYS A 2 -33.83 9.62 12.86
CA LYS A 2 -32.50 10.26 12.94
C LYS A 2 -31.74 9.59 14.09
N ALA A 3 -30.60 8.98 13.79
CA ALA A 3 -29.71 8.46 14.82
C ALA A 3 -28.86 9.62 15.37
N ASN A 4 -28.71 9.68 16.70
CA ASN A 4 -27.71 10.54 17.35
C ASN A 4 -26.42 9.74 17.50
N VAL A 5 -25.33 10.21 16.90
CA VAL A 5 -24.03 9.54 16.90
C VAL A 5 -23.00 10.46 17.56
N THR A 6 -22.24 9.93 18.51
CA THR A 6 -21.09 10.60 19.12
C THR A 6 -19.83 9.81 18.78
N LYS A 7 -18.87 10.45 18.10
CA LYS A 7 -17.58 9.84 17.78
C LYS A 7 -16.74 9.76 19.07
N ALA A 8 -16.25 8.58 19.40
CA ALA A 8 -15.18 8.40 20.38
C ALA A 8 -13.94 7.91 19.63
N GLU A 9 -12.84 8.65 19.70
CA GLU A 9 -11.58 8.27 19.06
C GLU A 9 -10.85 7.23 19.91
N GLY A 10 -10.56 6.06 19.33
CA GLY A 10 -9.78 5.01 20.00
C GLY A 10 -8.27 5.17 19.80
N TYR A 11 -7.86 5.58 18.60
CA TYR A 11 -6.46 5.81 18.23
C TYR A 11 -6.35 6.70 17.00
N ILE A 12 -5.14 7.21 16.73
CA ILE A 12 -4.79 7.98 15.53
C ILE A 12 -3.57 7.33 14.88
N THR A 13 -3.65 7.04 13.58
CA THR A 13 -2.50 6.58 12.81
C THR A 13 -1.57 7.76 12.50
N GLN A 14 -0.28 7.61 12.77
CA GLN A 14 0.73 8.63 12.47
C GLN A 14 1.90 8.01 11.70
N LEU A 15 2.42 8.77 10.75
CA LEU A 15 3.69 8.46 10.10
C LEU A 15 4.81 8.56 11.14
N SER A 16 5.67 7.53 11.21
CA SER A 16 6.88 7.57 12.05
C SER A 16 7.88 8.62 11.54
N ASP A 17 8.90 8.96 12.34
CA ASP A 17 9.93 9.91 11.92
C ASP A 17 10.52 9.55 10.54
N SER A 18 10.48 10.49 9.60
CA SER A 18 10.91 10.28 8.22
C SER A 18 12.39 9.90 8.12
N LEU A 19 13.21 10.32 9.09
CA LEU A 19 14.63 9.98 9.17
C LEU A 19 14.88 8.47 9.32
N ASN A 20 13.89 7.72 9.82
CA ASN A 20 14.00 6.28 10.00
C ASN A 20 13.90 5.50 8.68
N PHE A 21 13.52 6.14 7.57
CA PHE A 21 13.26 5.47 6.29
C PHE A 21 14.23 5.89 5.17
N LEU A 22 15.30 6.62 5.50
CA LEU A 22 16.21 7.16 4.49
C LEU A 22 16.83 6.04 3.63
N SER A 23 17.19 4.90 4.24
CA SER A 23 17.83 3.80 3.51
C SER A 23 16.87 3.13 2.53
N GLU A 24 15.62 2.92 2.94
CA GLU A 24 14.55 2.30 2.17
C GLU A 24 14.11 3.21 1.02
N ILE A 25 14.02 4.52 1.27
CA ILE A 25 13.73 5.52 0.25
C ILE A 25 14.84 5.55 -0.81
N GLU A 26 16.11 5.44 -0.41
CA GLU A 26 17.22 5.33 -1.36
C GLU A 26 17.19 4.04 -2.16
N LEU A 27 16.84 2.90 -1.55
CA LEU A 27 16.62 1.65 -2.30
C LEU A 27 15.51 1.80 -3.34
N LEU A 28 14.40 2.45 -2.97
CA LEU A 28 13.29 2.71 -3.89
C LEU A 28 13.71 3.63 -5.04
N LYS A 29 14.37 4.76 -4.75
CA LYS A 29 14.89 5.70 -5.77
C LYS A 29 15.85 5.03 -6.76
N ASN A 30 16.68 4.13 -6.26
CA ASN A 30 17.66 3.40 -7.06
C ASN A 30 17.09 2.17 -7.78
N GLY A 31 15.76 1.96 -7.73
CA GLY A 31 15.10 0.84 -8.39
C GLY A 31 15.54 -0.53 -7.86
N LYS A 32 15.88 -0.61 -6.56
CA LYS A 32 16.29 -1.86 -5.89
C LYS A 32 15.13 -2.59 -5.21
N ILE A 33 13.91 -2.07 -5.35
CA ILE A 33 12.68 -2.65 -4.81
C ILE A 33 11.81 -3.08 -5.97
N ASP A 34 11.64 -4.38 -6.18
CA ASP A 34 10.83 -4.90 -7.30
C ASP A 34 9.32 -4.71 -7.07
N ILE A 35 8.89 -4.82 -5.81
CA ILE A 35 7.48 -4.88 -5.41
C ILE A 35 7.25 -4.06 -4.14
N ILE A 36 6.18 -3.29 -4.13
CA ILE A 36 5.67 -2.61 -2.94
C ILE A 36 4.30 -3.20 -2.61
N ALA A 37 4.16 -3.77 -1.42
CA ALA A 37 2.93 -4.38 -0.94
C ALA A 37 2.26 -3.52 0.13
N PHE A 38 1.04 -3.05 -0.13
CA PHE A 38 0.26 -2.25 0.81
C PHE A 38 -0.86 -3.07 1.44
N THR A 39 -0.98 -2.98 2.75
CA THR A 39 -2.07 -3.60 3.52
C THR A 39 -3.18 -2.60 3.84
N SER A 40 -2.86 -1.31 3.96
CA SER A 40 -3.82 -0.25 4.28
C SER A 40 -3.64 1.02 3.46
N THR A 41 -4.69 1.85 3.41
CA THR A 41 -4.62 3.17 2.76
C THR A 41 -3.64 4.11 3.46
N ALA A 42 -3.52 4.02 4.79
CA ALA A 42 -2.65 4.90 5.56
C ALA A 42 -1.17 4.72 5.21
N GLU A 43 -0.75 3.48 4.88
CA GLU A 43 0.61 3.19 4.40
C GLU A 43 0.89 3.84 3.05
N ILE A 44 -0.10 3.85 2.15
CA ILE A 44 0.02 4.49 0.83
C ILE A 44 0.21 6.00 1.01
N GLU A 45 -0.66 6.63 1.81
CA GLU A 45 -0.57 8.06 2.09
C GLU A 45 0.75 8.44 2.76
N ALA A 46 1.22 7.60 3.69
CA ALA A 46 2.49 7.77 4.38
C ALA A 46 3.67 7.71 3.40
N LEU A 47 3.74 6.69 2.53
CA LEU A 47 4.83 6.56 1.57
C LEU A 47 4.81 7.67 0.51
N ILE A 48 3.62 8.09 0.04
CA ILE A 48 3.49 9.23 -0.88
C ILE A 48 4.05 10.51 -0.25
N LYS A 49 3.78 10.77 1.05
CA LYS A 49 4.34 11.94 1.76
C LYS A 49 5.86 11.91 1.86
N LEU A 50 6.45 10.72 1.95
CA LEU A 50 7.90 10.54 2.01
C LEU A 50 8.56 10.56 0.62
N THR A 51 7.78 10.36 -0.44
CA THR A 51 8.28 10.15 -1.80
C THR A 51 7.40 10.87 -2.82
N SER A 52 6.92 10.15 -3.84
CA SER A 52 5.93 10.61 -4.82
C SER A 52 5.21 9.41 -5.42
N THR A 53 4.00 9.64 -5.94
CA THR A 53 3.25 8.62 -6.68
C THR A 53 4.07 8.08 -7.86
N ASP A 54 4.72 8.96 -8.62
CA ASP A 54 5.52 8.58 -9.79
C ASP A 54 6.72 7.67 -9.44
N LEU A 55 7.31 7.83 -8.25
CA LEU A 55 8.40 6.98 -7.83
C LEU A 55 7.90 5.60 -7.39
N ILE A 56 6.77 5.55 -6.69
CA ILE A 56 6.13 4.32 -6.24
C ILE A 56 5.63 3.50 -7.44
N ASP A 57 4.97 4.16 -8.39
CA ASP A 57 4.30 3.53 -9.54
C ASP A 57 5.26 3.00 -10.62
N LYS A 58 6.57 3.31 -10.49
CA LYS A 58 7.63 2.64 -11.27
C LYS A 58 7.86 1.20 -10.84
N GLN A 59 7.45 0.84 -9.61
CA GLN A 59 7.60 -0.51 -9.08
C GLN A 59 6.30 -1.30 -9.27
N THR A 60 6.37 -2.60 -9.08
CA THR A 60 5.15 -3.42 -9.04
C THR A 60 4.38 -3.10 -7.76
N VAL A 61 3.25 -2.40 -7.88
CA VAL A 61 2.39 -2.08 -6.73
C VAL A 61 1.36 -3.20 -6.53
N VAL A 62 1.27 -3.74 -5.31
CA VAL A 62 0.27 -4.74 -4.95
C VAL A 62 -0.48 -4.36 -3.68
N CYS A 63 -1.77 -4.67 -3.60
CA CYS A 63 -2.62 -4.31 -2.46
C CYS A 63 -3.28 -5.54 -1.85
N PHE A 64 -3.30 -5.61 -0.51
CA PHE A 64 -3.81 -6.76 0.26
C PHE A 64 -5.29 -7.07 -0.03
N GLY A 65 -6.09 -6.04 -0.28
CA GLY A 65 -7.52 -6.19 -0.51
C GLY A 65 -8.14 -5.06 -1.33
N PRO A 66 -9.41 -5.22 -1.71
CA PRO A 66 -10.10 -4.31 -2.63
C PRO A 66 -10.26 -2.89 -2.06
N TYR A 67 -10.36 -2.74 -0.74
CA TYR A 67 -10.45 -1.41 -0.12
C TYR A 67 -9.15 -0.62 -0.32
N THR A 68 -8.01 -1.22 0.03
CA THR A 68 -6.68 -0.63 -0.17
C THR A 68 -6.41 -0.37 -1.65
N GLY A 69 -6.71 -1.34 -2.53
CA GLY A 69 -6.51 -1.18 -3.97
C GLY A 69 -7.37 -0.08 -4.61
N ASN A 70 -8.62 0.09 -4.18
CA ASN A 70 -9.47 1.18 -4.67
C ASN A 70 -8.97 2.56 -4.19
N ASN A 71 -8.48 2.67 -2.96
CA ASN A 71 -7.92 3.93 -2.48
C ASN A 71 -6.55 4.22 -3.11
N ALA A 72 -5.70 3.22 -3.37
CA ALA A 72 -4.47 3.37 -4.13
C ALA A 72 -4.74 4.04 -5.49
N LYS A 73 -5.76 3.56 -6.22
CA LYS A 73 -6.19 4.16 -7.50
C LYS A 73 -6.64 5.60 -7.36
N LYS A 74 -7.43 5.92 -6.33
CA LYS A 74 -7.85 7.31 -6.05
C LYS A 74 -6.68 8.24 -5.71
N LEU A 75 -5.62 7.67 -5.14
CA LEU A 75 -4.38 8.37 -4.80
C LEU A 75 -3.37 8.41 -5.97
N GLY A 76 -3.74 7.94 -7.16
CA GLY A 76 -2.91 8.03 -8.37
C GLY A 76 -1.95 6.87 -8.60
N LEU A 77 -2.05 5.77 -7.85
CA LEU A 77 -1.28 4.55 -8.09
C LEU A 77 -2.05 3.55 -8.95
N HIS A 78 -1.34 2.64 -9.61
CA HIS A 78 -1.91 1.58 -10.44
C HIS A 78 -1.54 0.19 -9.91
N PRO A 79 -2.24 -0.32 -8.86
CA PRO A 79 -1.98 -1.65 -8.35
C PRO A 79 -2.16 -2.72 -9.43
N GLU A 80 -1.12 -3.51 -9.66
CA GLU A 80 -1.10 -4.58 -10.65
C GLU A 80 -1.73 -5.87 -10.12
N TYR A 81 -1.71 -6.05 -8.79
CA TYR A 81 -2.39 -7.15 -8.11
C TYR A 81 -3.15 -6.65 -6.89
N ILE A 82 -4.39 -7.12 -6.72
CA ILE A 82 -5.23 -6.87 -5.56
C ILE A 82 -5.66 -8.22 -5.00
N GLY A 83 -5.33 -8.47 -3.72
CA GLY A 83 -5.66 -9.69 -3.02
C GLY A 83 -7.17 -9.92 -2.93
N LYS A 84 -7.57 -11.19 -3.06
CA LYS A 84 -8.98 -11.62 -3.08
C LYS A 84 -9.48 -12.09 -1.72
N LYS A 85 -8.57 -12.61 -0.87
CA LYS A 85 -8.86 -13.10 0.48
C LYS A 85 -8.11 -12.23 1.50
N TYR A 86 -8.71 -11.10 1.83
CA TYR A 86 -8.13 -10.01 2.64
C TYR A 86 -8.14 -10.30 4.16
N SER A 87 -8.05 -11.57 4.54
CA SER A 87 -7.88 -12.02 5.92
C SER A 87 -6.71 -12.99 6.09
N SER A 88 -5.98 -13.32 5.01
CA SER A 88 -4.82 -14.22 5.04
C SER A 88 -3.65 -13.59 4.29
N PHE A 89 -2.53 -13.46 4.99
CA PHE A 89 -1.27 -13.02 4.38
C PHE A 89 -0.67 -14.12 3.49
N GLU A 90 -0.90 -15.39 3.81
CA GLU A 90 -0.46 -16.54 3.01
C GLU A 90 -1.10 -16.52 1.62
N ASP A 91 -2.42 -16.31 1.55
CA ASP A 91 -3.14 -16.17 0.28
C ASP A 91 -2.66 -14.93 -0.50
N PHE A 92 -2.34 -13.82 0.19
CA PHE A 92 -1.81 -12.62 -0.45
C PHE A 92 -0.44 -12.86 -1.07
N VAL A 93 0.50 -13.48 -0.33
CA VAL A 93 1.84 -13.80 -0.81
C VAL A 93 1.79 -14.83 -1.95
N SER A 94 0.96 -15.88 -1.82
CA SER A 94 0.75 -16.85 -2.91
C SER A 94 0.22 -16.18 -4.17
N GLY A 95 -0.73 -15.26 -4.01
CA GLY A 95 -1.31 -14.50 -5.11
C GLY A 95 -0.30 -13.59 -5.82
N ILE A 96 0.59 -12.94 -5.07
CA ILE A 96 1.70 -12.17 -5.63
C ILE A 96 2.63 -13.10 -6.43
N SER A 97 2.98 -14.26 -5.89
CA SER A 97 3.84 -15.24 -6.59
C SER A 97 3.23 -15.68 -7.92
N ASP A 98 1.94 -16.00 -7.94
CA ASP A 98 1.22 -16.40 -9.16
C ASP A 98 1.15 -15.27 -10.18
N TYR A 99 0.93 -14.04 -9.72
CA TYR A 99 0.95 -12.86 -10.58
C TYR A 99 2.33 -12.68 -11.25
N LEU A 100 3.42 -12.75 -10.48
CA LEU A 100 4.78 -12.60 -11.01
C LEU A 100 5.15 -13.70 -12.02
N ARG A 101 4.68 -14.93 -11.80
CA ARG A 101 4.89 -16.04 -12.75
C ARG A 101 4.20 -15.79 -14.09
N LYS A 102 3.07 -15.09 -14.11
CA LYS A 102 2.30 -14.76 -15.32
C LYS A 102 2.77 -13.49 -16.04
N LYS A 103 3.53 -12.62 -15.34
CA LYS A 103 4.07 -11.38 -15.89
C LYS A 103 5.29 -11.61 -16.80
N LYS A 104 5.96 -12.76 -16.64
CA LYS A 104 7.05 -13.23 -17.52
C LYS A 104 6.51 -13.69 -18.87
#